data_AF-A0A0V8JHX1-F1
#
_entry.id   AF-A0A0V8JHX1-F1
#
_cell.length_a   1.000
_cell.length_b   1.000
_cell.length_c   1.000
_cell.angle_alpha   90.00
_cell.angle_beta   90.00
_cell.angle_gamma   90.00
#
_symmetry.space_group_name_H-M   'P 1'
#
loop_
_entity.id
_entity.type
_entity.pdbx_description
1 polymer ?
#
loop_
_entity_poly.entity_id
_entity_poly.type
_entity_poly.pdbx_seq_one_letter_code
_entity_poly.pdbx_strand_id
1 'polypeptide(L)'
;MLNVQIDEKTVNSMLEKAINERVEELAKQKYFLTYSELSDYLNISKPIIEDRLIKNGLKYYKVGSKYLFKKSEVDEFLDDMTSNMNATNNDIKFFQKMQKGAGSNDMR
;
A
#
# COMPACT_ATOMS: atom_id res chain seq x y z
N MET A 1 19.16 45.33 -2.21
CA MET A 1 18.28 44.31 -1.59
C MET A 1 17.02 44.21 -2.43
N LEU A 2 16.72 43.03 -2.99
CA LEU A 2 15.48 42.79 -3.74
C LEU A 2 14.36 42.49 -2.74
N ASN A 3 13.39 43.39 -2.66
CA ASN A 3 12.19 43.24 -1.82
C ASN A 3 11.12 42.56 -2.69
N VAL A 4 11.04 41.23 -2.65
CA VAL A 4 10.01 40.49 -3.39
C VAL A 4 8.74 40.51 -2.56
N GLN A 5 7.84 41.45 -2.87
CA GLN A 5 6.45 41.39 -2.41
C GLN A 5 5.72 40.38 -3.31
N ILE A 6 5.62 39.14 -2.85
CA ILE A 6 4.87 38.10 -3.57
C ILE A 6 3.38 38.43 -3.37
N ASP A 7 2.67 38.69 -4.47
CA ASP A 7 1.22 38.89 -4.46
C ASP A 7 0.52 37.61 -4.00
N GLU A 8 -0.31 37.72 -2.97
CA GLU A 8 -1.04 36.63 -2.32
C GLU A 8 -1.90 35.85 -3.33
N LYS A 9 -2.42 36.52 -4.37
CA LYS A 9 -3.13 35.87 -5.48
C LYS A 9 -2.25 34.92 -6.27
N THR A 10 -0.99 35.29 -6.46
CA THR A 10 0.00 34.48 -7.18
C THR A 10 0.35 33.23 -6.38
N VAL A 11 0.49 33.36 -5.05
CA VAL A 11 0.71 32.22 -4.14
C VAL A 11 -0.45 31.25 -4.18
N ASN A 12 -1.68 31.75 -4.08
CA ASN A 12 -2.88 30.91 -4.09
C ASN A 12 -3.06 30.17 -5.42
N SER A 13 -2.79 30.83 -6.56
CA SER A 13 -2.84 30.18 -7.87
C SER A 13 -1.79 29.08 -8.03
N MET A 14 -0.57 29.29 -7.52
CA MET A 14 0.48 28.27 -7.55
C MET A 14 0.11 27.06 -6.66
N LEU A 15 -0.45 27.30 -5.48
CA LEU A 15 -0.92 26.24 -4.58
C LEU A 15 -2.07 25.44 -5.18
N GLU A 16 -3.09 26.11 -5.73
CA GLU A 16 -4.23 25.47 -6.37
C GLU A 16 -3.78 24.57 -7.53
N LYS A 17 -2.85 25.05 -8.35
CA LYS A 17 -2.29 24.26 -9.45
C LYS A 17 -1.57 23.01 -8.93
N ALA A 18 -0.71 23.14 -7.92
CA ALA A 18 0.00 22.01 -7.34
C ALA A 18 -0.94 20.98 -6.70
N ILE A 19 -2.02 21.44 -6.06
CA ILE A 19 -3.05 20.56 -5.48
C ILE A 19 -3.77 19.79 -6.59
N ASN A 20 -4.22 20.48 -7.64
CA ASN A 20 -4.96 19.87 -8.74
C ASN A 20 -4.12 18.83 -9.49
N GLU A 21 -2.84 19.11 -9.73
CA GLU A 21 -1.89 18.16 -10.33
C GLU A 21 -1.80 16.88 -9.48
N ARG A 22 -1.63 17.03 -8.16
CA ARG A 22 -1.56 15.88 -7.24
C ARG A 22 -2.87 15.09 -7.20
N VAL A 23 -4.02 15.76 -7.27
CA VAL A 23 -5.35 15.13 -7.29
C VAL A 23 -5.55 14.35 -8.59
N GLU A 24 -5.17 14.91 -9.73
CA GLU A 24 -5.24 14.21 -11.02
C GLU A 24 -4.34 12.96 -11.06
N GLU A 25 -3.13 13.05 -10.49
CA GLU A 25 -2.23 11.90 -10.38
C GLU A 25 -2.85 10.77 -9.56
N LEU A 26 -3.50 11.10 -8.44
CA LEU A 26 -4.23 10.13 -7.62
C LEU A 26 -5.43 9.53 -8.36
N ALA A 27 -6.17 10.35 -9.11
CA ALA A 27 -7.32 9.90 -9.89
C ALA A 27 -6.93 8.98 -11.07
N LYS A 28 -5.73 9.17 -11.65
CA LYS A 28 -5.20 8.35 -12.73
C LYS A 28 -4.70 6.98 -12.26
N GLN A 29 -4.50 6.76 -10.96
CA GLN A 29 -4.09 5.45 -10.46
C GLN A 29 -5.26 4.46 -10.56
N LYS A 30 -5.02 3.34 -11.24
CA LYS A 30 -5.99 2.25 -11.37
C LYS A 30 -6.33 1.73 -9.97
N TYR A 31 -7.58 1.95 -9.54
CA TYR A 31 -7.99 1.71 -8.16
C TYR A 31 -7.95 0.24 -7.76
N PHE A 32 -8.20 -0.66 -8.72
CA PHE A 32 -8.13 -2.10 -8.55
C PHE A 32 -7.14 -2.74 -9.53
N LEU A 33 -6.37 -3.68 -9.01
CA LEU A 33 -5.48 -4.56 -9.76
C LEU A 33 -6.14 -5.93 -9.89
N THR A 34 -6.09 -6.53 -11.06
CA THR A 34 -6.39 -7.96 -11.25
C THR A 34 -5.22 -8.81 -10.78
N TYR A 35 -5.40 -10.12 -10.75
CA TYR A 35 -4.33 -11.07 -10.38
C TYR A 35 -3.05 -10.89 -11.21
N SER A 36 -3.19 -10.74 -12.53
CA SER A 36 -2.03 -10.54 -13.40
C SER A 36 -1.37 -9.19 -13.14
N GLU A 37 -2.17 -8.13 -12.98
CA GLU A 37 -1.63 -6.79 -12.70
C GLU A 37 -0.97 -6.69 -11.32
N LEU A 38 -1.48 -7.40 -10.31
CA LEU A 38 -0.82 -7.48 -9.00
C LEU A 38 0.50 -8.25 -9.09
N SER A 39 0.53 -9.33 -9.87
CA SER A 39 1.73 -10.13 -10.14
C SER A 39 2.82 -9.29 -10.80
N ASP A 40 2.44 -8.47 -11.78
CA ASP A 40 3.34 -7.55 -12.47
C ASP A 40 3.76 -6.40 -11.53
N TYR A 41 2.83 -5.83 -10.76
CA TYR A 41 3.07 -4.72 -9.85
C TYR A 41 4.09 -5.07 -8.75
N LEU A 42 3.93 -6.24 -8.14
CA LEU A 42 4.79 -6.71 -7.05
C LEU A 42 5.97 -7.54 -7.53
N ASN A 43 6.05 -7.83 -8.84
CA ASN A 43 7.04 -8.71 -9.45
C ASN A 43 7.17 -10.07 -8.75
N ILE A 44 6.03 -10.68 -8.41
CA ILE A 44 5.94 -12.00 -7.76
C ILE A 44 4.93 -12.87 -8.48
N SER A 45 5.17 -14.19 -8.49
CA SER A 45 4.28 -15.13 -9.19
C SER A 45 2.95 -15.34 -8.45
N LYS A 46 1.91 -15.71 -9.20
CA LYS A 46 0.57 -15.95 -8.63
C LYS A 46 0.54 -16.94 -7.45
N PRO A 47 1.24 -18.09 -7.49
CA PRO A 47 1.27 -19.00 -6.34
C PRO A 47 1.83 -18.34 -5.07
N ILE A 48 2.81 -17.45 -5.21
CA ILE A 48 3.39 -16.72 -4.08
C ILE A 48 2.38 -15.70 -3.53
N ILE A 49 1.61 -15.02 -4.38
CA ILE A 49 0.54 -14.11 -3.95
C ILE A 49 -0.50 -14.88 -3.12
N GLU A 50 -0.93 -16.06 -3.58
CA GLU A 50 -1.87 -16.91 -2.84
C GLU A 50 -1.28 -17.33 -1.49
N ASP A 51 -0.08 -17.88 -1.50
CA ASP A 51 0.54 -18.49 -0.32
C ASP A 51 1.05 -17.49 0.71
N ARG A 52 1.51 -16.32 0.26
CA ARG A 52 2.24 -15.36 1.09
C ARG A 52 1.50 -14.06 1.33
N LEU A 53 0.57 -13.66 0.48
CA LEU A 53 -0.18 -12.42 0.69
C LEU A 53 -1.60 -12.74 1.14
N ILE A 54 -2.35 -13.49 0.32
CA ILE A 54 -3.76 -13.78 0.61
C ILE A 54 -3.92 -14.59 1.89
N LYS A 55 -3.17 -15.69 2.06
CA LYS A 55 -3.21 -16.48 3.30
C LYS A 55 -2.79 -15.70 4.55
N ASN A 56 -2.07 -14.59 4.37
CA ASN A 56 -1.57 -13.76 5.46
C ASN A 56 -2.40 -12.48 5.68
N GLY A 57 -3.57 -12.38 5.04
CA GLY A 57 -4.55 -11.34 5.32
C GLY A 57 -4.66 -10.25 4.27
N LEU A 58 -4.00 -10.37 3.10
CA LEU A 58 -4.20 -9.43 2.00
C LEU A 58 -5.68 -9.47 1.56
N LYS A 59 -6.34 -8.32 1.63
CA LYS A 59 -7.74 -8.15 1.21
C LYS A 59 -7.87 -8.27 -0.30
N TYR A 60 -8.95 -8.91 -0.72
CA TYR A 60 -9.33 -9.00 -2.13
C TYR A 60 -10.85 -8.99 -2.27
N TYR A 61 -11.30 -8.58 -3.45
CA TYR A 61 -12.70 -8.53 -3.82
C TYR A 61 -12.93 -9.43 -5.01
N LYS A 62 -13.84 -10.40 -4.86
CA LYS A 62 -14.21 -11.30 -5.95
C LYS A 62 -15.45 -10.77 -6.67
N VAL A 63 -15.30 -10.44 -7.96
CA VAL A 63 -16.38 -9.97 -8.82
C VAL A 63 -16.53 -10.95 -9.98
N GLY A 64 -17.53 -11.83 -9.89
CA GLY A 64 -17.71 -12.96 -10.80
C GLY A 64 -16.52 -13.92 -10.74
N SER A 65 -15.82 -14.09 -11.87
CA SER A 65 -14.61 -14.91 -11.98
C SER A 65 -13.30 -14.15 -11.69
N LYS A 66 -13.35 -12.82 -11.54
CA LYS A 66 -12.16 -11.98 -11.37
C LYS A 66 -11.89 -11.70 -9.90
N TYR A 67 -10.60 -11.73 -9.54
CA TYR A 67 -10.08 -11.21 -8.27
C TYR A 67 -9.57 -9.79 -8.50
N LEU A 68 -10.00 -8.87 -7.64
CA LEU A 68 -9.64 -7.47 -7.65
C LEU A 68 -8.98 -7.10 -6.32
N PHE A 69 -7.85 -6.42 -6.40
CA PHE A 69 -7.05 -5.98 -5.25
C PHE A 69 -7.00 -4.46 -5.26
N LYS A 70 -7.51 -3.82 -4.21
CA LYS A 70 -7.47 -2.37 -4.13
C LYS A 70 -6.03 -1.94 -3.89
N LYS A 71 -5.45 -1.13 -4.79
CA LYS A 71 -4.02 -0.83 -4.75
C LYS A 71 -3.59 -0.24 -3.40
N SER A 72 -4.36 0.70 -2.86
CA SER A 72 -4.03 1.31 -1.55
C SER A 72 -4.02 0.31 -0.39
N GLU A 73 -4.86 -0.73 -0.42
CA GLU A 73 -4.87 -1.77 0.62
C GLU A 73 -3.72 -2.76 0.43
N VAL A 74 -3.28 -2.98 -0.81
CA VAL A 74 -2.05 -3.74 -1.10
C VAL A 74 -0.85 -2.99 -0.54
N ASP A 75 -0.74 -1.69 -0.83
CA ASP A 75 0.37 -0.85 -0.37
C ASP A 75 0.39 -0.79 1.17
N GLU A 76 -0.76 -0.53 1.81
CA GLU A 76 -0.89 -0.52 3.29
C GLU A 76 -0.52 -1.88 3.92
N PHE A 77 -0.92 -2.99 3.30
CA PHE A 77 -0.55 -4.33 3.78
C PHE A 77 0.96 -4.57 3.73
N LEU A 78 1.63 -4.11 2.67
CA LEU A 78 3.08 -4.23 2.54
C LEU A 78 3.81 -3.30 3.52
N ASP A 79 3.30 -2.11 3.75
CA ASP A 79 3.84 -1.18 4.74
C ASP A 79 3.74 -1.74 6.16
N ASP A 80 2.61 -2.32 6.55
CA ASP A 80 2.45 -2.97 7.87
C ASP A 80 3.37 -4.19 8.02
N MET A 81 3.46 -4.99 6.96
CA MET A 81 4.34 -6.16 6.92
C MET A 81 5.82 -5.76 7.09
N THR A 82 6.27 -4.72 6.39
CA THR A 82 7.66 -4.27 6.40
C THR A 82 8.02 -3.43 7.63
N SER A 83 7.06 -2.70 8.21
CA SER A 83 7.27 -1.90 9.43
C SER A 83 7.73 -2.74 10.62
N ASN A 84 7.39 -4.03 10.61
CA ASN A 84 7.77 -5.00 11.64
C ASN A 84 8.95 -5.90 11.22
N MET A 85 9.51 -5.69 10.02
CA MET A 85 10.66 -6.41 9.49
C MET A 85 11.97 -5.65 9.73
N ASN A 86 12.99 -6.39 10.15
CA ASN A 86 14.38 -6.03 10.33
C ASN A 86 15.23 -7.02 9.49
N ALA A 87 16.52 -6.72 9.33
CA ALA A 87 17.43 -7.54 8.52
C ALA A 87 17.49 -9.04 8.95
N THR A 88 17.05 -9.37 10.17
CA THR A 88 17.06 -10.71 10.75
C THR A 88 15.71 -11.44 10.74
N ASN A 89 14.59 -10.77 10.43
CA ASN A 89 13.24 -11.35 10.45
C ASN A 89 12.42 -11.05 9.17
N ASN A 90 13.10 -10.77 8.05
CA ASN A 90 12.55 -10.42 6.73
C ASN A 90 11.82 -11.58 5.99
N ASP A 91 11.37 -12.63 6.70
CA ASP A 91 10.48 -13.64 6.13
C ASP A 91 9.09 -13.48 6.75
N ILE A 92 8.09 -13.52 5.88
CA ILE A 92 6.66 -13.40 6.21
C ILE A 92 6.24 -14.40 7.30
N LYS A 93 6.92 -15.55 7.41
CA LYS A 93 6.70 -16.53 8.51
C LYS A 93 7.06 -15.97 9.90
N PHE A 94 8.06 -15.09 10.01
CA PHE A 94 8.44 -14.47 11.27
C PHE A 94 7.44 -13.41 11.73
N PHE A 95 6.87 -12.63 10.80
CA PHE A 95 5.80 -11.68 11.11
C PHE A 95 4.60 -12.36 11.78
N GLN A 96 4.13 -13.49 11.24
CA GLN A 96 3.06 -14.28 11.86
C GLN A 96 3.43 -14.85 13.23
N LYS A 97 4.70 -15.22 13.43
CA LYS A 97 5.19 -15.72 14.71
C LYS A 97 5.19 -14.62 15.79
N MET A 98 5.50 -13.38 15.41
CA MET A 98 5.39 -12.22 16.30
C MET A 98 3.93 -11.94 16.70
N GLN A 99 2.99 -11.91 15.74
CA GLN A 99 1.57 -11.72 16.05
C GLN A 99 1.00 -12.86 16.93
N LYS A 100 1.36 -14.12 16.65
CA LYS A 100 0.90 -15.27 17.45
C LYS A 100 1.53 -15.33 18.84
N GLY A 101 2.77 -14.86 19.00
CA GLY A 101 3.46 -14.80 20.30
C GLY A 101 2.96 -13.69 21.23
N ALA A 102 2.38 -12.62 20.67
CA ALA A 102 1.78 -11.53 21.45
C ALA A 102 0.40 -11.88 22.05
N GLY A 103 -0.28 -12.92 21.54
CA GLY A 103 -1.61 -13.33 22.00
C GLY A 103 -1.64 -14.47 23.01
N SER A 104 -0.50 -15.01 23.44
CA SER A 104 -0.44 -16.22 24.30
C SER A 104 0.24 -16.00 25.66
N ASN A 105 0.36 -14.75 26.11
CA ASN A 105 0.95 -14.45 27.42
C ASN A 105 0.03 -13.64 28.33
N ASP A 106 -1.27 -13.96 28.32
CA ASP A 106 -2.20 -13.64 29.40
C ASP A 106 -3.30 -14.69 29.48
N MET A 107 -3.03 -15.75 30.26
CA MET A 107 -3.94 -16.26 31.29
C MET A 107 -3.29 -17.51 31.91
N ARG A 108 -2.64 -17.27 33.05
CA ARG A 108 -2.66 -18.18 34.19
C ARG A 108 -4.10 -18.44 34.62
#